data_AF-A0A2G6KMG4-F1
#
_entry.id   AF-A0A2G6KMG4-F1
#
_cell.length_a   1.000
_cell.length_b   1.000
_cell.length_c   1.000
_cell.angle_alpha   90.00
_cell.angle_beta   90.00
_cell.angle_gamma   90.00
#
_symmetry.space_group_name_H-M   'P 1'
#
loop_
_entity.id
_entity.type
_entity.pdbx_description
1 polymer ?
#
loop_
_entity_poly.entity_id
_entity_poly.type
_entity_poly.pdbx_seq_one_letter_code
_entity_poly.pdbx_strand_id
1 'polypeptide(L)'
;MPDARRRKQFWEKALRGPFAELVYMGNEAAARQRLEAMLAHDPEQPEMGEVYLVGAGPGDPDLLTFRAARLMMQADVMIYDRLVAKSILDMANRNAERIYVGKEKSRHAVPQGRINGLLVDLAKQGKRVLRLKGGDPFIFGRGGEEIETLAENGVPFQVVPAVTAASGCSSYAGIPLTHRDYAQSCTFATGHLKDGTVNLDWDKLAKPHQTVVFYMGLTGIHVISRELIAHGVPVDMPAALVEQGTTRNQRVHIATLATLPALVKERNVQAPALIIVGEVVRLHEKLHWYEPERHVMASEFSLNPGATERNTEQVNG
;
A
#
# COMPACT_ATOMS: atom_id res chain seq x y z
N MET A 1 5.59 -34.92 -23.66
CA MET A 1 6.14 -33.78 -24.41
C MET A 1 7.53 -34.08 -24.97
N PRO A 2 7.66 -34.47 -26.25
CA PRO A 2 8.95 -34.87 -26.86
C PRO A 2 9.88 -33.69 -27.21
N ASP A 3 9.37 -32.49 -27.43
CA ASP A 3 10.17 -31.29 -27.76
C ASP A 3 10.79 -30.61 -26.51
N ALA A 4 12.11 -30.37 -26.56
CA ALA A 4 12.87 -29.71 -25.50
C ALA A 4 12.44 -28.26 -25.24
N ARG A 5 12.10 -27.51 -26.28
CA ARG A 5 11.65 -26.11 -26.15
C ARG A 5 10.30 -26.04 -25.46
N ARG A 6 9.36 -26.90 -25.86
CA ARG A 6 8.03 -27.03 -25.21
C ARG A 6 8.15 -27.46 -23.75
N ARG A 7 9.05 -28.40 -23.42
CA ARG A 7 9.31 -28.78 -22.01
C ARG A 7 9.84 -27.61 -21.19
N LYS A 8 10.77 -26.82 -21.73
CA LYS A 8 11.30 -25.64 -21.05
C LYS A 8 10.19 -24.62 -20.74
N GLN A 9 9.39 -24.28 -21.75
CA GLN A 9 8.27 -23.33 -21.58
C GLN A 9 7.24 -23.81 -20.56
N PHE A 10 6.89 -25.10 -20.59
CA PHE A 10 6.00 -25.71 -19.61
C PHE A 10 6.51 -25.54 -18.18
N TRP A 11 7.77 -25.91 -17.92
CA TRP A 11 8.35 -25.81 -16.58
C TRP A 11 8.54 -24.36 -16.13
N GLU A 12 8.93 -23.45 -17.03
CA GLU A 12 8.99 -22.02 -16.72
C GLU A 12 7.61 -21.49 -16.28
N LYS A 13 6.52 -21.94 -16.92
CA LYS A 13 5.16 -21.57 -16.54
C LYS A 13 4.71 -22.20 -15.22
N ALA A 14 4.92 -23.52 -15.06
CA ALA A 14 4.51 -24.25 -13.85
C ALA A 14 5.23 -23.73 -12.60
N LEU A 15 6.54 -23.54 -12.67
CA LEU A 15 7.36 -23.09 -11.53
C LEU A 15 7.12 -21.62 -11.15
N ARG A 16 6.43 -20.85 -11.99
CA ARG A 16 6.12 -19.43 -11.78
C ARG A 16 4.63 -19.14 -11.61
N GLY A 17 3.78 -20.17 -11.59
CA GLY A 17 2.32 -20.03 -11.54
C GLY A 17 1.70 -20.72 -10.32
N PRO A 18 0.36 -20.92 -10.34
CA PRO A 18 -0.41 -21.44 -9.20
C PRO A 18 0.06 -22.81 -8.69
N PHE A 19 0.65 -23.65 -9.56
CA PHE A 19 1.26 -24.92 -9.15
C PHE A 19 2.34 -24.72 -8.07
N ALA A 20 3.30 -23.82 -8.31
CA ALA A 20 4.38 -23.57 -7.37
C ALA A 20 3.85 -23.02 -6.03
N GLU A 21 2.83 -22.16 -6.07
CA GLU A 21 2.20 -21.64 -4.85
C GLU A 21 1.57 -22.74 -4.00
N LEU A 22 0.85 -23.68 -4.61
CA LEU A 22 0.24 -24.79 -3.89
C LEU A 22 1.29 -25.69 -3.23
N VAL A 23 2.46 -25.85 -3.87
CA VAL A 23 3.61 -26.55 -3.27
C VAL A 23 4.17 -25.76 -2.08
N TYR A 24 4.39 -24.45 -2.20
CA TYR A 24 4.88 -23.62 -1.09
C TYR A 24 3.91 -23.58 0.10
N MET A 25 2.61 -23.74 -0.13
CA MET A 25 1.59 -23.83 0.92
C MET A 25 1.47 -25.24 1.54
N GLY A 26 2.23 -26.22 1.06
CA GLY A 26 2.14 -27.62 1.51
C GLY A 26 0.86 -28.34 1.05
N ASN A 27 0.12 -27.78 0.09
CA ASN A 27 -1.09 -28.40 -0.46
C ASN A 27 -0.76 -29.28 -1.66
N GLU A 28 -0.11 -30.41 -1.40
CA GLU A 28 0.40 -31.32 -2.44
C GLU A 28 -0.71 -31.90 -3.33
N ALA A 29 -1.90 -32.17 -2.76
CA ALA A 29 -3.03 -32.73 -3.50
C ALA A 29 -3.55 -31.76 -4.57
N ALA A 30 -3.80 -30.50 -4.18
CA ALA A 30 -4.21 -29.47 -5.13
C ALA A 30 -3.09 -29.14 -6.12
N ALA A 31 -1.82 -29.14 -5.68
CA ALA A 31 -0.67 -28.94 -6.56
C ALA A 31 -0.62 -30.01 -7.66
N ARG A 32 -0.77 -31.29 -7.29
CA ARG A 32 -0.81 -32.40 -8.26
C ARG A 32 -1.97 -32.24 -9.24
N GLN A 33 -3.17 -31.94 -8.74
CA GLN A 33 -4.35 -31.73 -9.59
C GLN A 33 -4.13 -30.56 -10.58
N ARG A 34 -3.53 -29.45 -10.13
CA ARG A 34 -3.20 -28.32 -11.02
C ARG A 34 -2.15 -28.72 -12.05
N LEU A 35 -1.11 -29.45 -11.66
CA LEU A 35 -0.06 -29.90 -12.58
C LEU A 35 -0.62 -30.85 -13.66
N GLU A 36 -1.50 -31.78 -13.27
CA GLU A 36 -2.20 -32.67 -14.20
C GLU A 36 -3.08 -31.87 -15.18
N ALA A 37 -3.83 -30.89 -14.68
CA ALA A 37 -4.62 -30.00 -15.54
C ALA A 37 -3.75 -29.19 -16.53
N MET A 38 -2.56 -28.74 -16.10
CA MET A 38 -1.59 -28.07 -16.98
C MET A 38 -1.00 -29.01 -18.03
N LEU A 39 -0.76 -30.28 -17.68
CA LEU A 39 -0.26 -31.30 -18.62
C LEU A 39 -1.31 -31.73 -19.65
N ALA A 40 -2.59 -31.67 -19.27
CA ALA A 40 -3.72 -32.03 -20.13
C ALA A 40 -4.12 -30.91 -21.12
N HIS A 41 -3.72 -29.66 -20.86
CA HIS A 41 -4.00 -28.52 -21.75
C HIS A 41 -3.02 -28.46 -22.94
N ASP A 42 -3.53 -28.04 -24.10
CA ASP A 42 -2.71 -27.76 -25.28
C ASP A 42 -1.92 -26.45 -25.07
N PRO A 43 -0.58 -26.47 -25.14
CA PRO A 43 0.26 -25.28 -24.95
C PRO A 43 0.01 -24.15 -25.95
N GLU A 44 -0.72 -24.39 -27.05
CA GLU A 44 -1.08 -23.33 -28.02
C GLU A 44 -2.35 -22.55 -27.66
N GLN A 45 -3.12 -22.96 -26.64
CA GLN A 45 -4.23 -22.14 -26.15
C GLN A 45 -3.72 -21.08 -25.16
N PRO A 46 -4.09 -19.79 -25.36
CA PRO A 46 -3.76 -18.76 -24.39
C PRO A 46 -4.53 -19.03 -23.09
N GLU A 47 -3.84 -19.56 -22.08
CA GLU A 47 -4.40 -19.60 -20.72
C GLU A 47 -4.55 -18.17 -20.19
N MET A 48 -5.64 -17.94 -19.47
CA MET A 48 -5.84 -16.71 -18.72
C MET A 48 -4.67 -16.48 -17.75
N GLY A 49 -4.21 -15.24 -17.70
CA GLY A 49 -3.20 -14.78 -16.76
C GLY A 49 -3.77 -14.63 -15.36
N GLU A 50 -2.97 -14.03 -14.47
CA GLU A 50 -3.35 -13.83 -13.08
C GLU A 50 -2.99 -12.44 -12.60
N VAL A 51 -3.71 -11.96 -11.59
CA VAL A 51 -3.49 -10.65 -10.97
C VAL A 51 -2.96 -10.79 -9.56
N TYR A 52 -1.83 -10.14 -9.27
CA TYR A 52 -1.27 -10.03 -7.92
C TYR A 52 -1.62 -8.66 -7.35
N LEU A 53 -2.50 -8.63 -6.37
CA LEU A 53 -2.78 -7.44 -5.59
C LEU A 53 -1.79 -7.35 -4.42
N VAL A 54 -0.75 -6.52 -4.55
CA VAL A 54 0.40 -6.53 -3.65
C VAL A 54 0.51 -5.20 -2.91
N GLY A 55 0.60 -5.28 -1.59
CA GLY A 55 0.97 -4.14 -0.75
C GLY A 55 2.48 -3.85 -0.82
N ALA A 56 2.82 -2.59 -1.06
CA ALA A 56 4.19 -2.10 -1.09
C ALA A 56 4.72 -1.68 0.29
N GLY A 57 3.84 -1.61 1.30
CA GLY A 57 4.21 -1.05 2.59
C GLY A 57 4.24 0.48 2.61
N PRO A 58 4.69 1.10 3.71
CA PRO A 58 4.56 2.55 3.93
C PRO A 58 5.60 3.41 3.19
N GLY A 59 6.66 2.79 2.66
CA GLY A 59 7.64 3.46 1.81
C GLY A 59 9.05 2.87 1.88
N ASP A 60 9.44 2.33 3.04
CA ASP A 60 10.74 1.64 3.20
C ASP A 60 10.74 0.30 2.44
N PRO A 61 11.67 0.08 1.48
CA PRO A 61 11.79 -1.18 0.75
C PRO A 61 11.99 -2.40 1.64
N ASP A 62 12.63 -2.26 2.81
CA ASP A 62 12.89 -3.36 3.73
C ASP A 62 11.62 -3.85 4.44
N LEU A 63 10.52 -3.10 4.33
CA LEU A 63 9.20 -3.50 4.82
C LEU A 63 8.37 -4.26 3.77
N LEU A 64 8.92 -4.52 2.58
CA LEU A 64 8.32 -5.44 1.64
C LEU A 64 8.35 -6.85 2.19
N THR A 65 7.25 -7.58 1.99
CA THR A 65 7.25 -9.01 2.28
C THR A 65 8.08 -9.76 1.23
N PHE A 66 8.71 -10.88 1.62
CA PHE A 66 9.41 -11.74 0.66
C PHE A 66 8.49 -12.21 -0.48
N ARG A 67 7.19 -12.39 -0.21
CA ARG A 67 6.20 -12.72 -1.23
C ARG A 67 6.00 -11.58 -2.23
N ALA A 68 5.89 -10.33 -1.76
CA ALA A 68 5.80 -9.16 -2.62
C ALA A 68 7.01 -9.06 -3.56
N ALA A 69 8.23 -9.12 -3.01
CA ALA A 69 9.46 -9.06 -3.78
C ALA A 69 9.53 -10.17 -4.85
N ARG A 70 9.16 -11.41 -4.51
CA ARG A 70 9.14 -12.55 -5.44
C ARG A 70 8.16 -12.32 -6.60
N LEU A 71 6.93 -11.89 -6.33
CA LEU A 71 5.93 -11.64 -7.38
C LEU A 71 6.29 -10.42 -8.23
N MET A 72 6.91 -9.39 -7.64
CA MET A 72 7.41 -8.22 -8.37
C MET A 72 8.46 -8.58 -9.41
N MET A 73 9.34 -9.54 -9.12
CA MET A 73 10.33 -10.04 -10.08
C MET A 73 9.73 -10.95 -11.16
N GLN A 74 8.52 -11.47 -10.94
CA GLN A 74 7.87 -12.38 -11.87
C GLN A 74 6.90 -11.68 -12.81
N ALA A 75 6.33 -10.53 -12.43
CA ALA A 75 5.30 -9.84 -13.20
C ALA A 75 5.72 -9.50 -14.64
N ASP A 76 4.75 -9.58 -15.56
CA ASP A 76 4.91 -9.13 -16.95
C ASP A 76 4.48 -7.66 -17.10
N VAL A 77 3.51 -7.22 -16.30
CA VAL A 77 3.03 -5.84 -16.23
C VAL A 77 2.87 -5.41 -14.78
N MET A 78 3.34 -4.22 -14.44
CA MET A 78 3.18 -3.59 -13.14
C MET A 78 2.30 -2.35 -13.25
N ILE A 79 1.14 -2.40 -12.61
CA ILE A 79 0.22 -1.27 -12.43
C ILE A 79 0.43 -0.71 -11.01
N TYR A 80 0.81 0.56 -10.91
CA TYR A 80 1.13 1.19 -9.63
C TYR A 80 0.53 2.60 -9.50
N ASP A 81 0.34 3.02 -8.25
CA ASP A 81 -0.16 4.36 -7.92
C ASP A 81 0.95 5.27 -7.33
N ARG A 82 0.57 6.50 -7.01
CA ARG A 82 1.48 7.55 -6.53
C ARG A 82 2.17 7.22 -5.20
N LEU A 83 1.57 6.37 -4.36
CA LEU A 83 2.06 6.13 -3.00
C LEU A 83 3.19 5.11 -2.94
N VAL A 84 3.49 4.42 -4.06
CA VAL A 84 4.59 3.47 -4.14
C VAL A 84 5.91 4.22 -4.34
N ALA A 85 6.86 4.02 -3.42
CA ALA A 85 8.17 4.64 -3.51
C ALA A 85 8.96 4.14 -4.74
N LYS A 86 9.74 5.03 -5.36
CA LYS A 86 10.56 4.69 -6.54
C LYS A 86 11.55 3.54 -6.26
N SER A 87 12.15 3.52 -5.07
CA SER A 87 13.05 2.45 -4.63
C SER A 87 12.39 1.06 -4.69
N ILE A 88 11.09 0.97 -4.37
CA ILE A 88 10.31 -0.26 -4.48
C ILE A 88 10.06 -0.61 -5.95
N LEU A 89 9.68 0.37 -6.78
CA LEU A 89 9.45 0.16 -8.22
C LEU A 89 10.71 -0.37 -8.93
N ASP A 90 11.89 0.06 -8.49
CA ASP A 90 13.17 -0.33 -9.06
C ASP A 90 13.58 -1.78 -8.71
N MET A 91 12.93 -2.40 -7.70
CA MET A 91 13.11 -3.82 -7.36
C MET A 91 12.30 -4.77 -8.25
N ALA A 92 11.29 -4.26 -8.96
CA ALA A 92 10.46 -5.06 -9.84
C ALA A 92 11.23 -5.55 -11.07
N ASN A 93 10.66 -6.54 -11.76
CA ASN A 93 11.19 -7.05 -13.03
C ASN A 93 11.49 -5.88 -14.00
N ARG A 94 12.74 -5.76 -14.45
CA ARG A 94 13.18 -4.70 -15.37
C ARG A 94 12.50 -4.76 -16.73
N ASN A 95 12.04 -5.93 -17.14
CA ASN A 95 11.34 -6.15 -18.40
C ASN A 95 9.82 -6.01 -18.27
N ALA A 96 9.29 -5.79 -17.06
CA ALA A 96 7.85 -5.60 -16.89
C ALA A 96 7.42 -4.25 -17.46
N GLU A 97 6.34 -4.26 -18.23
CA GLU A 97 5.65 -3.04 -18.66
C GLU A 97 5.15 -2.28 -17.41
N ARG A 98 5.37 -0.97 -17.35
CA ARG A 98 5.01 -0.14 -16.18
C ARG A 98 3.85 0.79 -16.54
N ILE A 99 2.74 0.67 -15.82
CA ILE A 99 1.54 1.49 -16.03
C ILE A 99 1.23 2.27 -14.75
N TYR A 100 1.35 3.59 -14.82
CA TYR A 100 1.00 4.48 -13.72
C TYR A 100 -0.49 4.84 -13.77
N VAL A 101 -1.19 4.66 -12.64
CA VAL A 101 -2.65 4.95 -12.52
C VAL A 101 -2.99 5.99 -11.46
N GLY A 102 -1.99 6.70 -10.91
CA GLY A 102 -2.18 7.72 -9.88
C GLY A 102 -2.68 9.08 -10.41
N LYS A 103 -3.08 9.96 -9.49
CA LYS A 103 -3.44 11.37 -9.80
C LYS A 103 -2.18 12.16 -10.12
N GLU A 104 -2.00 12.60 -11.37
CA GLU A 104 -1.12 13.73 -11.70
C GLU A 104 -1.85 15.03 -11.36
N LYS A 105 -1.13 16.02 -10.81
CA LYS A 105 -1.70 17.31 -10.34
C LYS A 105 -2.44 18.13 -11.44
N SER A 106 -2.45 17.68 -12.69
CA SER A 106 -3.07 18.34 -13.84
C SER A 106 -3.89 17.43 -14.77
N ARG A 107 -4.06 16.13 -14.47
CA ARG A 107 -4.87 15.21 -15.31
C ARG A 107 -5.97 14.54 -14.47
N HIS A 108 -7.18 14.48 -15.03
CA HIS A 108 -8.32 13.78 -14.45
C HIS A 108 -7.88 12.37 -14.02
N ALA A 109 -8.13 12.04 -12.74
CA ALA A 109 -7.81 10.73 -12.18
C ALA A 109 -8.39 9.62 -13.06
N VAL A 110 -7.62 8.55 -13.31
CA VAL A 110 -8.19 7.35 -13.94
C VAL A 110 -9.31 6.84 -13.03
N PRO A 111 -10.58 6.81 -13.49
CA PRO A 111 -11.68 6.32 -12.67
C PRO A 111 -11.40 4.88 -12.23
N GLN A 112 -11.79 4.52 -11.00
CA GLN A 112 -11.53 3.19 -10.46
C GLN A 112 -12.01 2.07 -11.39
N GLY A 113 -13.19 2.23 -12.01
CA GLY A 113 -13.71 1.25 -12.98
C GLY A 113 -12.80 1.01 -14.19
N ARG A 114 -12.04 2.03 -14.65
CA ARG A 114 -11.06 1.85 -15.72
C ARG A 114 -9.83 1.05 -15.26
N ILE A 115 -9.41 1.23 -14.02
CA ILE A 115 -8.32 0.43 -13.43
C ILE A 115 -8.77 -1.03 -13.32
N ASN A 116 -9.97 -1.28 -12.80
CA ASN A 116 -10.53 -2.62 -12.67
C ASN A 116 -10.65 -3.32 -14.04
N GLY A 117 -11.17 -2.62 -15.06
CA GLY A 117 -11.24 -3.15 -16.42
C GLY A 117 -9.87 -3.48 -17.01
N LEU A 118 -8.89 -2.58 -16.81
CA LEU A 118 -7.51 -2.82 -17.27
C LEU A 118 -6.89 -4.08 -16.66
N LEU A 119 -7.11 -4.33 -15.36
CA LEU A 119 -6.63 -5.56 -14.70
C LEU A 119 -7.21 -6.82 -15.36
N VAL A 120 -8.53 -6.80 -15.64
CA VAL A 120 -9.23 -7.89 -16.32
C VAL A 120 -8.69 -8.10 -17.73
N ASP A 121 -8.53 -7.03 -18.50
CA ASP A 121 -8.12 -7.10 -19.91
C ASP A 121 -6.70 -7.65 -20.04
N LEU A 122 -5.77 -7.21 -19.20
CA LEU A 122 -4.39 -7.71 -19.20
C LEU A 122 -4.33 -9.17 -18.76
N ALA A 123 -5.12 -9.58 -17.78
CA ALA A 123 -5.20 -10.98 -17.39
C ALA A 123 -5.80 -11.86 -18.50
N LYS A 124 -6.84 -11.39 -19.20
CA LYS A 124 -7.41 -12.09 -20.38
C LYS A 124 -6.41 -12.24 -21.53
N GLN A 125 -5.40 -11.37 -21.61
CA GLN A 125 -4.27 -11.49 -22.55
C GLN A 125 -3.21 -12.51 -22.10
N GLY A 126 -3.41 -13.22 -20.98
CA GLY A 126 -2.45 -14.20 -20.46
C GLY A 126 -1.32 -13.60 -19.65
N LYS A 127 -1.35 -12.30 -19.35
CA LYS A 127 -0.26 -11.59 -18.65
C LYS A 127 -0.34 -11.82 -17.13
N ARG A 128 0.81 -11.86 -16.46
CA ARG A 128 0.91 -11.81 -14.99
C ARG A 128 0.96 -10.36 -14.56
N VAL A 129 -0.15 -9.88 -14.01
CA VAL A 129 -0.38 -8.47 -13.73
C VAL A 129 -0.13 -8.19 -12.25
N LEU A 130 0.88 -7.40 -11.94
CA LEU A 130 1.12 -6.90 -10.60
C LEU A 130 0.37 -5.58 -10.40
N ARG A 131 -0.65 -5.58 -9.53
CA ARG A 131 -1.26 -4.37 -8.98
C ARG A 131 -0.57 -4.00 -7.67
N LEU A 132 0.42 -3.11 -7.76
CA LEU A 132 1.20 -2.65 -6.62
C LEU A 132 0.55 -1.41 -5.99
N LYS A 133 0.31 -1.46 -4.68
CA LYS A 133 -0.43 -0.43 -3.93
C LYS A 133 0.38 0.05 -2.73
N GLY A 134 0.39 1.35 -2.46
CA GLY A 134 1.01 1.87 -1.23
C GLY A 134 0.30 1.35 0.03
N GLY A 135 1.07 1.01 1.06
CA GLY A 135 0.56 0.41 2.29
C GLY A 135 0.05 -1.02 2.08
N ASP A 136 -1.06 -1.34 2.75
CA ASP A 136 -1.75 -2.63 2.63
C ASP A 136 -2.94 -2.53 1.66
N PRO A 137 -3.20 -3.52 0.78
CA PRO A 137 -4.27 -3.45 -0.21
C PRO A 137 -5.68 -3.27 0.37
N PHE A 138 -5.93 -3.79 1.57
CA PHE A 138 -7.26 -3.82 2.18
C PHE A 138 -7.48 -2.75 3.26
N ILE A 139 -6.44 -2.02 3.67
CA ILE A 139 -6.58 -0.90 4.61
C ILE A 139 -6.66 0.42 3.82
N PHE A 140 -7.88 0.88 3.58
CA PHE A 140 -8.20 2.09 2.81
C PHE A 140 -7.60 2.14 1.38
N GLY A 141 -7.17 0.99 0.86
CA GLY A 141 -6.56 0.86 -0.46
C GLY A 141 -7.56 0.61 -1.60
N ARG A 142 -8.84 0.37 -1.31
CA ARG A 142 -9.85 -0.08 -2.30
C ARG A 142 -9.53 -1.42 -2.98
N GLY A 143 -8.68 -2.24 -2.36
CA GLY A 143 -8.33 -3.56 -2.90
C GLY A 143 -9.53 -4.49 -3.06
N GLY A 144 -10.53 -4.38 -2.17
CA GLY A 144 -11.78 -5.16 -2.24
C GLY A 144 -12.56 -4.93 -3.54
N GLU A 145 -12.73 -3.66 -3.94
CA GLU A 145 -13.41 -3.30 -5.20
C GLU A 145 -12.66 -3.82 -6.42
N GLU A 146 -11.31 -3.80 -6.38
CA GLU A 146 -10.47 -4.30 -7.48
C GLU A 146 -10.61 -5.83 -7.63
N ILE A 147 -10.60 -6.60 -6.54
CA ILE A 147 -10.72 -8.07 -6.61
C ILE A 147 -12.15 -8.56 -6.87
N GLU A 148 -13.17 -7.82 -6.46
CA GLU A 148 -14.57 -8.15 -6.78
C GLU A 148 -14.77 -8.19 -8.29
N THR A 149 -14.31 -7.16 -9.01
CA THR A 149 -14.38 -7.15 -10.49
C THR A 149 -13.59 -8.30 -11.13
N LEU A 150 -12.46 -8.70 -10.53
CA LEU A 150 -11.69 -9.85 -11.02
C LEU A 150 -12.44 -11.16 -10.83
N ALA A 151 -13.03 -11.36 -9.65
CA ALA A 151 -13.84 -12.54 -9.32
C ALA A 151 -15.06 -12.67 -10.25
N GLU A 152 -15.78 -11.57 -10.48
CA GLU A 152 -16.92 -11.50 -11.41
C GLU A 152 -16.55 -11.88 -12.85
N ASN A 153 -15.29 -11.65 -13.24
CA ASN A 153 -14.77 -11.98 -14.57
C ASN A 153 -14.04 -13.33 -14.63
N GLY A 154 -14.03 -14.11 -13.54
CA GLY A 154 -13.35 -15.40 -13.46
C GLY A 154 -11.82 -15.30 -13.54
N VAL A 155 -11.24 -14.12 -13.28
CA VAL A 155 -9.79 -13.89 -13.34
C VAL A 155 -9.14 -14.42 -12.06
N PRO A 156 -8.15 -15.33 -12.15
CA PRO A 156 -7.37 -15.76 -10.98
C PRO A 156 -6.62 -14.58 -10.36
N PHE A 157 -6.67 -14.46 -9.03
CA PHE A 157 -5.95 -13.42 -8.32
C PHE A 157 -5.34 -13.91 -7.00
N GLN A 158 -4.31 -13.20 -6.55
CA GLN A 158 -3.68 -13.38 -5.26
C GLN A 158 -3.58 -12.04 -4.55
N VAL A 159 -3.80 -12.02 -3.23
CA VAL A 159 -3.62 -10.83 -2.41
C VAL A 159 -2.42 -11.04 -1.49
N VAL A 160 -1.47 -10.10 -1.52
CA VAL A 160 -0.29 -10.10 -0.65
C VAL A 160 -0.40 -8.92 0.31
N PRO A 161 -0.57 -9.18 1.62
CA PRO A 161 -0.66 -8.12 2.62
C PRO A 161 0.71 -7.44 2.80
N ALA A 162 0.68 -6.27 3.44
CA ALA A 162 1.90 -5.54 3.76
C ALA A 162 1.80 -4.79 5.10
N VAL A 163 2.93 -4.23 5.53
CA VAL A 163 2.95 -3.29 6.66
C VAL A 163 2.11 -2.07 6.29
N THR A 164 0.99 -1.86 6.96
CA THR A 164 0.16 -0.66 6.74
C THR A 164 0.84 0.59 7.29
N ALA A 165 0.44 1.77 6.80
CA ALA A 165 1.00 3.05 7.25
C ALA A 165 0.91 3.24 8.76
N ALA A 166 -0.18 2.81 9.42
CA ALA A 166 -0.30 2.86 10.87
C ALA A 166 0.79 2.07 11.58
N SER A 167 1.00 0.80 11.23
CA SER A 167 2.03 -0.04 11.85
C SER A 167 3.44 0.49 11.58
N GLY A 168 3.72 0.90 10.34
CA GLY A 168 5.03 1.46 9.96
C GLY A 168 5.34 2.77 10.67
N CYS A 169 4.44 3.76 10.56
CA CYS A 169 4.60 5.06 11.21
C CYS A 169 4.67 4.92 12.74
N SER A 170 3.84 4.08 13.34
CA SER A 170 3.87 3.80 14.77
C SER A 170 5.24 3.30 15.23
N SER A 171 5.76 2.28 14.53
CA SER A 171 7.03 1.65 14.89
C SER A 171 8.22 2.59 14.68
N TYR A 172 8.27 3.29 13.54
CA TYR A 172 9.38 4.18 13.19
C TYR A 172 9.28 5.55 13.86
N ALA A 173 8.13 5.96 14.38
CA ALA A 173 8.01 7.15 15.21
C ALA A 173 8.18 6.84 16.71
N GLY A 174 8.31 5.58 17.13
CA GLY A 174 8.33 5.24 18.56
C GLY A 174 7.01 5.57 19.27
N ILE A 175 5.88 5.46 18.58
CA ILE A 175 4.53 5.70 19.13
C ILE A 175 3.74 4.40 18.99
N PRO A 176 3.80 3.49 19.96
CA PRO A 176 3.08 2.22 19.85
C PRO A 176 1.56 2.45 19.80
N LEU A 177 0.85 1.76 18.91
CA LEU A 177 -0.61 1.95 18.76
C LEU A 177 -1.40 1.49 19.98
N THR A 178 -0.85 0.59 20.79
CA THR A 178 -1.44 0.10 22.03
C THR A 178 -0.39 0.07 23.11
N HIS A 179 -0.81 0.29 24.35
CA HIS A 179 0.03 0.16 25.52
C HIS A 179 -0.87 -0.06 26.72
N ARG A 180 -0.51 -1.00 27.61
CA ARG A 180 -1.37 -1.49 28.70
C ARG A 180 -2.00 -0.36 29.52
N ASP A 181 -1.20 0.66 29.83
CA ASP A 181 -1.61 1.77 30.69
C ASP A 181 -2.31 2.93 29.95
N TYR A 182 -2.29 2.93 28.60
CA TYR A 182 -2.75 4.06 27.80
C TYR A 182 -3.93 3.72 26.87
N ALA A 183 -3.83 2.62 26.13
CA ALA A 183 -4.81 2.26 25.10
C ALA A 183 -4.96 0.74 24.98
N GLN A 184 -6.18 0.26 25.20
CA GLN A 184 -6.56 -1.16 25.05
C GLN A 184 -7.16 -1.44 23.66
N SER A 185 -7.47 -0.40 22.91
CA SER A 185 -7.98 -0.48 21.55
C SER A 185 -7.29 0.52 20.64
N CYS A 186 -7.26 0.20 19.35
CA CYS A 186 -6.78 1.08 18.31
C CYS A 186 -7.82 1.12 17.19
N THR A 187 -8.21 2.33 16.79
CA THR A 187 -9.23 2.56 15.76
C THR A 187 -8.60 3.24 14.55
N PHE A 188 -8.78 2.66 13.37
CA PHE A 188 -8.36 3.28 12.11
C PHE A 188 -9.54 4.00 11.47
N ALA A 189 -9.34 5.27 11.14
CA ALA A 189 -10.33 6.12 10.49
C ALA A 189 -9.75 6.79 9.24
N THR A 190 -10.62 7.17 8.31
CA THR A 190 -10.24 7.96 7.13
C THR A 190 -10.77 9.37 7.28
N GLY A 191 -9.89 10.37 7.18
CA GLY A 191 -10.27 11.78 7.13
C GLY A 191 -10.65 12.27 5.74
N HIS A 192 -10.88 11.36 4.77
CA HIS A 192 -11.27 11.73 3.43
C HIS A 192 -12.67 12.36 3.40
N LEU A 193 -12.79 13.49 2.71
CA LEU A 193 -14.04 14.23 2.56
C LEU A 193 -14.81 13.65 1.38
N LYS A 194 -15.94 12.97 1.63
CA LYS A 194 -16.81 12.50 0.54
C LYS A 194 -17.53 13.67 -0.14
N ASP A 195 -17.94 14.68 0.65
CA ASP A 195 -18.70 15.86 0.21
C ASP A 195 -18.17 17.18 0.83
N GLY A 196 -16.86 17.26 1.05
CA GLY A 196 -16.26 18.39 1.78
C GLY A 196 -16.40 18.31 3.32
N THR A 197 -17.07 17.28 3.83
CA THR A 197 -17.23 17.01 5.27
C THR A 197 -16.56 15.70 5.69
N VAL A 198 -15.97 15.70 6.89
CA VAL A 198 -15.51 14.47 7.56
C VAL A 198 -16.72 13.90 8.29
N ASN A 199 -17.41 12.94 7.69
CA ASN A 199 -18.58 12.30 8.30
C ASN A 199 -18.15 11.00 8.99
N LEU A 200 -17.67 11.12 10.22
CA LEU A 200 -17.23 10.01 11.05
C LEU A 200 -18.15 9.89 12.27
N ASP A 201 -18.17 8.70 12.87
CA ASP A 201 -18.85 8.43 14.14
C ASP A 201 -18.00 9.00 15.29
N TRP A 202 -18.13 10.31 15.52
CA TRP A 202 -17.30 11.05 16.47
C TRP A 202 -17.45 10.55 17.91
N ASP A 203 -18.66 10.14 18.31
CA ASP A 203 -18.91 9.55 19.63
C ASP A 203 -18.06 8.30 19.86
N LYS A 204 -17.93 7.43 18.84
CA LYS A 204 -17.04 6.26 18.94
C LYS A 204 -15.56 6.66 18.99
N LEU A 205 -15.15 7.64 18.18
CA LEU A 205 -13.76 8.08 18.12
C LEU A 205 -13.32 8.87 19.37
N ALA A 206 -14.27 9.46 20.10
CA ALA A 206 -14.02 10.21 21.32
C ALA A 206 -13.96 9.37 22.60
N LYS A 207 -14.27 8.06 22.53
CA LYS A 207 -14.20 7.19 23.73
C LYS A 207 -12.79 7.21 24.35
N PRO A 208 -12.66 7.20 25.68
CA PRO A 208 -11.37 7.19 26.36
C PRO A 208 -10.64 5.85 26.17
N HIS A 209 -9.35 5.81 26.54
CA HIS A 209 -8.49 4.61 26.55
C HIS A 209 -8.35 3.91 25.18
N GLN A 210 -8.39 4.68 24.09
CA GLN A 210 -8.10 4.22 22.75
C GLN A 210 -7.04 5.09 22.07
N THR A 211 -6.39 4.52 21.07
CA THR A 211 -5.60 5.28 20.09
C THR A 211 -6.41 5.40 18.80
N VAL A 212 -6.58 6.60 18.28
CA VAL A 212 -7.22 6.81 16.98
C VAL A 212 -6.20 7.22 15.94
N VAL A 213 -6.16 6.51 14.83
CA VAL A 213 -5.25 6.76 13.71
C VAL A 213 -6.03 7.20 12.49
N PHE A 214 -5.80 8.43 12.03
CA PHE A 214 -6.47 8.98 10.85
C PHE A 214 -5.57 8.91 9.62
N TYR A 215 -6.01 8.12 8.64
CA TYR A 215 -5.50 8.10 7.28
C TYR A 215 -6.10 9.25 6.49
N MET A 216 -5.35 9.83 5.55
CA MET A 216 -5.85 10.90 4.67
C MET A 216 -6.43 12.11 5.43
N GLY A 217 -6.04 12.32 6.69
CA GLY A 217 -6.62 13.35 7.57
C GLY A 217 -5.99 14.73 7.44
N LEU A 218 -4.89 14.89 6.70
CA LEU A 218 -4.14 16.16 6.63
C LEU A 218 -5.02 17.35 6.20
N THR A 219 -5.82 17.19 5.15
CA THR A 219 -6.72 18.25 4.66
C THR A 219 -7.86 18.54 5.65
N GLY A 220 -8.32 17.52 6.37
CA GLY A 220 -9.42 17.60 7.35
C GLY A 220 -8.96 17.85 8.79
N ILE A 221 -7.69 18.14 9.04
CA ILE A 221 -7.12 18.12 10.40
C ILE A 221 -7.79 19.10 11.36
N HIS A 222 -8.20 20.28 10.88
CA HIS A 222 -8.95 21.25 11.66
C HIS A 222 -10.33 20.71 12.09
N VAL A 223 -11.01 19.98 11.18
CA VAL A 223 -12.32 19.37 11.47
C VAL A 223 -12.13 18.23 12.46
N ILE A 224 -11.16 17.33 12.23
CA ILE A 224 -10.88 16.21 13.14
C ILE A 224 -10.60 16.71 14.56
N SER A 225 -9.73 17.71 14.71
CA SER A 225 -9.43 18.31 16.01
C SER A 225 -10.67 18.92 16.68
N ARG A 226 -11.41 19.76 15.95
CA ARG A 226 -12.64 20.40 16.46
C ARG A 226 -13.68 19.37 16.91
N GLU A 227 -13.97 18.39 16.07
CA GLU A 227 -15.03 17.41 16.34
C GLU A 227 -14.67 16.51 17.51
N LEU A 228 -13.43 16.01 17.60
CA LEU A 228 -13.01 15.23 18.76
C LEU A 228 -13.13 16.03 20.07
N ILE A 229 -12.72 17.31 20.07
CA ILE A 229 -12.87 18.19 21.24
C ILE A 229 -14.34 18.42 21.57
N ALA A 230 -15.19 18.69 20.57
CA ALA A 230 -16.62 18.89 20.76
C ALA A 230 -17.33 17.65 21.35
N HIS A 231 -16.80 16.45 21.09
CA HIS A 231 -17.31 15.18 21.62
C HIS A 231 -16.58 14.72 22.90
N GLY A 232 -15.85 15.63 23.57
CA GLY A 232 -15.33 15.41 24.93
C GLY A 232 -13.89 14.93 25.02
N VAL A 233 -13.14 14.86 23.91
CA VAL A 233 -11.69 14.60 23.98
C VAL A 233 -10.98 15.85 24.52
N PRO A 234 -10.11 15.73 25.55
CA PRO A 234 -9.39 16.87 26.10
C PRO A 234 -8.58 17.64 25.06
N VAL A 235 -8.57 18.97 25.16
CA VAL A 235 -7.83 19.86 24.24
C VAL A 235 -6.31 19.63 24.27
N ASP A 236 -5.81 19.16 25.42
CA ASP A 236 -4.42 18.82 25.70
C ASP A 236 -4.08 17.35 25.39
N MET A 237 -5.04 16.57 24.87
CA MET A 237 -4.82 15.19 24.43
C MET A 237 -3.61 15.13 23.48
N PRO A 238 -2.59 14.32 23.78
CA PRO A 238 -1.42 14.17 22.91
C PRO A 238 -1.80 13.72 21.51
N ALA A 239 -1.23 14.38 20.51
CA ALA A 239 -1.42 14.06 19.11
C ALA A 239 -0.11 14.16 18.33
N ALA A 240 0.07 13.28 17.37
CA ALA A 240 1.21 13.24 16.48
C ALA A 240 0.76 13.27 15.02
N LEU A 241 1.55 13.91 14.18
CA LEU A 241 1.50 13.72 12.74
C LEU A 241 2.85 13.15 12.27
N VAL A 242 2.81 12.01 11.58
CA VAL A 242 3.96 11.38 10.96
C VAL A 242 3.86 11.55 9.46
N GLU A 243 4.72 12.38 8.89
CA GLU A 243 4.85 12.62 7.45
C GLU A 243 5.88 11.67 6.86
N GLN A 244 5.60 11.11 5.68
CA GLN A 244 6.50 10.20 4.94
C GLN A 244 7.11 9.12 5.85
N GLY A 245 6.27 8.51 6.69
CA GLY A 245 6.68 7.53 7.68
C GLY A 245 7.49 6.39 7.07
N THR A 246 8.44 5.88 7.85
CA THR A 246 9.47 4.89 7.50
C THR A 246 10.48 5.30 6.44
N THR A 247 10.25 6.40 5.71
CA THR A 247 11.20 6.85 4.69
C THR A 247 12.35 7.64 5.32
N ARG A 248 13.38 7.93 4.54
CA ARG A 248 14.44 8.86 4.94
C ARG A 248 13.98 10.32 5.12
N ASN A 249 12.80 10.65 4.60
CA ASN A 249 12.21 11.99 4.71
C ASN A 249 11.19 12.06 5.85
N GLN A 250 11.15 11.05 6.73
CA GLN A 250 10.19 11.01 7.83
C GLN A 250 10.33 12.26 8.69
N ARG A 251 9.22 12.95 8.93
CA ARG A 251 9.12 14.02 9.94
C ARG A 251 8.01 13.68 10.91
N VAL A 252 8.31 13.80 12.21
CA VAL A 252 7.36 13.57 13.29
C VAL A 252 7.05 14.90 13.95
N HIS A 253 5.77 15.25 14.00
CA HIS A 253 5.26 16.48 14.58
C HIS A 253 4.40 16.13 15.79
N ILE A 254 4.89 16.43 16.99
CA ILE A 254 4.18 16.19 18.25
C ILE A 254 3.55 17.49 18.73
N ALA A 255 2.28 17.43 19.13
CA ALA A 255 1.54 18.55 19.69
C ALA A 255 0.38 18.04 20.57
N THR A 256 -0.51 18.95 20.94
CA THR A 256 -1.82 18.58 21.50
C THR A 256 -2.88 18.56 20.40
N LEU A 257 -4.02 17.92 20.65
CA LEU A 257 -5.15 17.89 19.73
C LEU A 257 -5.56 19.31 19.29
N ALA A 258 -5.57 20.28 20.20
CA ALA A 258 -5.91 21.67 19.88
C ALA A 258 -4.84 22.41 19.07
N THR A 259 -3.56 22.09 19.23
CA THR A 259 -2.44 22.84 18.64
C THR A 259 -1.88 22.22 17.35
N LEU A 260 -2.10 20.91 17.15
CA LEU A 260 -1.59 20.18 15.98
C LEU A 260 -1.97 20.83 14.63
N PRO A 261 -3.21 21.31 14.39
CA PRO A 261 -3.56 21.93 13.11
C PRO A 261 -2.71 23.16 12.78
N ALA A 262 -2.41 24.00 13.78
CA ALA A 262 -1.58 25.19 13.59
C ALA A 262 -0.12 24.81 13.30
N LEU A 263 0.43 23.83 14.04
CA LEU A 263 1.79 23.33 13.84
C LEU A 263 1.98 22.78 12.42
N VAL A 264 1.00 22.00 11.93
CA VAL A 264 1.03 21.39 10.59
C VAL A 264 1.08 22.46 9.50
N LYS A 265 0.32 23.55 9.67
CA LYS A 265 0.34 24.70 8.75
C LYS A 265 1.66 25.45 8.80
N GLU A 266 2.17 25.74 10.00
CA GLU A 266 3.45 26.42 10.21
C GLU A 266 4.62 25.65 9.57
N ARG A 267 4.62 24.32 9.72
CA ARG A 267 5.68 23.43 9.22
C ARG A 267 5.52 23.02 7.76
N ASN A 268 4.47 23.52 7.09
CA ASN A 268 4.14 23.22 5.70
C ASN A 268 4.17 21.70 5.38
N VAL A 269 3.57 20.91 6.27
CA VAL A 269 3.51 19.44 6.15
C VAL A 269 2.80 19.04 4.87
N GLN A 270 3.34 18.03 4.17
CA GLN A 270 2.77 17.51 2.94
C GLN A 270 2.26 16.07 3.12
N ALA A 271 1.38 15.66 2.21
CA ALA A 271 0.99 14.25 2.12
C ALA A 271 2.07 13.43 1.39
N PRO A 272 2.24 12.12 1.72
CA PRO A 272 1.44 11.33 2.65
C PRO A 272 1.82 11.58 4.12
N ALA A 273 0.78 11.66 4.97
CA ALA A 273 0.93 11.83 6.40
C ALA A 273 -0.17 11.06 7.15
N LEU A 274 0.15 10.64 8.37
CA LEU A 274 -0.72 9.90 9.26
C LEU A 274 -0.86 10.67 10.58
N ILE A 275 -2.09 10.81 11.08
CA ILE A 275 -2.34 11.46 12.38
C ILE A 275 -2.64 10.38 13.41
N ILE A 276 -2.01 10.46 14.58
CA ILE A 276 -2.22 9.55 15.71
C ILE A 276 -2.66 10.41 16.90
N VAL A 277 -3.82 10.10 17.48
CA VAL A 277 -4.37 10.79 18.66
C VAL A 277 -4.51 9.78 19.79
N GLY A 278 -3.93 10.10 20.95
CA GLY A 278 -4.02 9.27 22.14
C GLY A 278 -2.79 9.39 23.04
N GLU A 279 -2.94 8.96 24.30
CA GLU A 279 -1.91 9.08 25.33
C GLU A 279 -0.60 8.35 24.99
N VAL A 280 -0.65 7.33 24.11
CA VAL A 280 0.53 6.61 23.60
C VAL A 280 1.54 7.52 22.91
N VAL A 281 1.13 8.69 22.41
CA VAL A 281 2.02 9.67 21.78
C VAL A 281 3.08 10.17 22.77
N ARG A 282 2.79 10.20 24.07
CA ARG A 282 3.78 10.58 25.11
C ARG A 282 5.01 9.68 25.13
N LEU A 283 4.87 8.44 24.65
CA LEU A 283 5.97 7.48 24.63
C LEU A 283 7.03 7.81 23.58
N HIS A 284 6.73 8.67 22.61
CA HIS A 284 7.67 9.11 21.57
C HIS A 284 9.01 9.58 22.16
N GLU A 285 8.96 10.41 23.21
CA GLU A 285 10.17 10.98 23.84
C GLU A 285 11.14 9.89 24.32
N LYS A 286 10.62 8.74 24.76
CA LYS A 286 11.42 7.62 25.29
C LYS A 286 11.74 6.56 24.26
N LEU A 287 10.86 6.36 23.26
CA LEU A 287 10.90 5.22 22.35
C LEU A 287 11.31 5.57 20.92
N HIS A 288 11.50 6.85 20.58
CA HIS A 288 12.04 7.22 19.27
C HIS A 288 13.43 6.61 19.11
N TRP A 289 13.59 5.82 18.05
CA TRP A 289 14.85 5.15 17.73
C TRP A 289 15.30 5.46 16.31
N TYR A 290 14.34 5.68 15.40
CA TYR A 290 14.62 5.91 13.99
C TYR A 290 14.95 7.37 13.74
N GLU A 291 16.21 7.60 13.37
CA GLU A 291 16.72 8.87 12.89
C GLU A 291 17.07 8.72 11.40
N PRO A 292 16.29 9.34 10.49
CA PRO A 292 16.44 9.12 9.05
C PRO A 292 17.86 9.38 8.51
N GLU A 293 18.53 10.41 9.05
CA GLU A 293 19.89 10.80 8.66
C GLU A 293 20.96 9.76 9.06
N ARG A 294 20.67 8.90 10.05
CA ARG A 294 21.60 7.88 10.56
C ARG A 294 21.32 6.48 10.03
N HIS A 295 20.05 6.16 9.77
CA HIS A 295 19.62 4.77 9.50
C HIS A 295 19.61 4.40 8.02
N VAL A 296 19.52 5.38 7.12
CA VAL A 296 19.55 5.12 5.67
C VAL A 296 20.82 5.73 5.08
N MET A 297 21.80 4.90 4.74
CA MET A 297 22.99 5.34 4.01
C MET A 297 22.57 5.98 2.68
N ALA A 298 23.20 7.10 2.34
CA ALA A 298 22.94 7.82 1.08
C ALA A 298 23.26 6.92 -0.12
N SER A 299 22.25 6.26 -0.68
CA SER A 299 22.33 5.60 -1.98
C SER A 299 21.75 6.53 -3.05
N GLU A 300 22.32 6.47 -4.27
CA GLU A 300 21.83 7.25 -5.43
C GLU A 300 20.32 7.03 -5.70
N PHE A 301 19.79 5.86 -5.34
CA PHE A 301 18.36 5.52 -5.44
C PHE A 301 17.46 6.44 -4.62
N SER A 302 18.00 7.00 -3.54
CA SER A 302 17.25 7.85 -2.64
C SER A 302 17.23 9.30 -3.12
N LEU A 303 18.22 9.75 -3.90
CA LEU A 303 18.55 11.17 -4.15
C LEU A 303 17.64 11.95 -5.11
N ASN A 304 16.53 11.41 -5.63
CA ASN A 304 15.77 12.11 -6.67
C ASN A 304 14.32 12.46 -6.28
N PRO A 305 14.06 13.69 -5.78
CA PRO A 305 12.73 14.27 -5.73
C PRO A 305 12.22 14.79 -7.10
N GLY A 306 13.04 14.76 -8.17
CA GLY A 306 12.81 15.57 -9.38
C GLY A 306 12.81 14.87 -10.75
N ALA A 307 12.87 13.54 -10.84
CA ALA A 307 12.95 12.86 -12.15
C ALA A 307 11.57 12.35 -12.63
N THR A 308 10.61 13.26 -12.84
CA THR A 308 9.35 12.99 -13.56
C THR A 308 9.37 13.43 -15.02
N GLU A 309 10.48 13.97 -15.51
CA GLU A 309 10.61 14.38 -16.92
C GLU A 309 11.65 13.52 -17.63
N ARG A 310 11.17 12.41 -18.21
CA ARG A 310 11.48 11.98 -19.58
C ARG A 310 10.87 10.60 -19.88
N ASN A 311 10.28 10.51 -21.07
CA ASN A 311 9.69 9.35 -21.76
C ASN A 311 8.23 9.02 -21.47
N THR A 312 7.35 9.92 -21.93
CA THR A 312 6.08 9.52 -22.59
C THR A 312 6.13 10.01 -24.04
N GLU A 313 6.82 9.28 -24.91
CA GLU A 313 6.59 9.41 -26.35
C GLU A 313 5.33 8.61 -26.73
N GLN A 314 4.33 9.37 -27.17
CA GLN A 314 3.37 9.06 -28.23
C GLN A 314 2.79 7.64 -28.28
N VAL A 315 1.56 7.52 -27.78
CA VAL A 315 0.54 6.69 -28.44
C VAL A 315 -0.66 7.60 -28.70
N ASN A 316 -0.60 8.32 -29.82
CA ASN A 316 -1.77 8.83 -30.53
C ASN A 316 -1.78 8.12 -31.88
N GLY A 317 -2.66 7.13 -31.99
CA GLY A 317 -3.16 6.51 -33.21
C GLY A 317 -4.63 6.26 -33.00
#